data_AF-A0A7S4I6P4-F1
#
_entry.id   AF-A0A7S4I6P4-F1
#
_cell.length_a   1.000
_cell.length_b   1.000
_cell.length_c   1.000
_cell.angle_alpha   90.00
_cell.angle_beta   90.00
_cell.angle_gamma   90.00
#
_symmetry.space_group_name_H-M   'P 1'
#
loop_
_entity.id
_entity.type
_entity.pdbx_description
1 polymer ?
#
loop_
_entity_poly.entity_id
_entity_poly.type
_entity_poly.pdbx_seq_one_letter_code
_entity_poly.pdbx_strand_id
1 'polypeptide(L)'
;MAWGAWLLFFVCFVFVSADISDSDALLHENVPRVAIVGAGAGGCSAAYFLRKFGGNEMDIEVFERTAVAGGRVRSMLISGEYTELGGSIYHKENRIFSDLVR
;
A
#
# COMPACT_ATOMS: atom_id res chain seq x y z
N MET A 1 16.41 20.17 39.33
CA MET A 1 17.51 19.86 38.41
C MET A 1 17.10 18.65 37.60
N ALA A 2 16.68 18.92 36.35
CA ALA A 2 16.59 18.01 35.21
C ALA A 2 15.66 16.77 35.39
N TRP A 3 14.97 16.20 34.41
CA TRP A 3 15.15 16.04 32.98
C TRP A 3 13.75 15.73 32.38
N GLY A 4 13.54 15.98 31.08
CA GLY A 4 12.38 15.37 30.41
C GLY A 4 11.83 16.03 29.15
N ALA A 5 12.62 16.80 28.41
CA ALA A 5 12.24 17.24 27.08
C ALA A 5 12.82 16.26 26.04
N TRP A 6 12.10 15.18 25.76
CA TRP A 6 12.29 14.35 24.58
C TRP A 6 10.91 14.07 23.97
N LEU A 7 10.32 15.13 23.42
CA LEU A 7 9.20 15.05 22.49
C LEU A 7 9.81 15.07 21.08
N LEU A 8 9.28 14.21 20.22
CA LEU A 8 9.52 14.11 18.77
C LEU A 8 10.65 13.15 18.34
N PHE A 9 10.43 11.85 18.57
CA PHE A 9 10.93 10.82 17.68
C PHE A 9 9.77 9.88 17.29
N PHE A 10 9.77 9.49 16.02
CA PHE A 10 8.92 8.46 15.39
C PHE A 10 7.49 8.83 14.98
N VAL A 11 7.41 9.65 13.92
CA VAL A 11 6.39 9.45 12.87
C VAL A 11 6.78 8.20 12.07
N CYS A 12 6.17 7.06 12.39
CA CYS A 12 5.79 6.00 11.44
C CYS A 12 5.05 4.90 12.22
N PHE A 13 3.79 5.16 12.57
CA PHE A 13 2.90 4.10 13.04
C PHE A 13 2.42 3.31 11.82
N VAL A 14 3.22 2.32 11.39
CA VAL A 14 2.69 1.16 10.69
C VAL A 14 2.23 0.20 11.79
N PHE A 15 0.97 0.31 12.21
CA PHE A 15 0.34 -0.74 13.01
C PHE A 15 0.10 -1.96 12.11
N VAL A 16 1.05 -2.88 12.07
CA VAL A 16 0.75 -4.30 11.80
C VAL A 16 0.46 -4.90 13.17
N SER A 17 -0.81 -4.92 13.56
CA SER A 17 -1.24 -5.79 14.65
C SER A 17 -1.42 -7.18 14.06
N ALA A 18 -0.42 -8.04 14.22
CA ALA A 18 -0.63 -9.47 14.13
C ALA A 18 -1.14 -9.92 15.52
N ASP A 19 -2.45 -10.08 15.65
CA ASP A 19 -3.03 -10.73 16.83
C ASP A 19 -2.60 -12.20 16.81
N ILE A 20 -1.74 -12.60 17.75
CA ILE A 20 -1.42 -14.00 18.03
C ILE A 20 -2.42 -14.45 19.09
N SER A 21 -3.54 -15.05 18.67
CA SER A 21 -4.46 -15.75 19.58
C SER A 21 -4.52 -17.25 19.25
N ASP A 22 -4.00 -18.03 20.21
CA ASP A 22 -4.23 -19.43 20.58
C ASP A 22 -4.53 -20.53 19.55
N SER A 23 -3.77 -21.61 19.74
CA SER A 23 -3.78 -22.93 19.11
C SER A 23 -5.10 -23.70 19.22
N ASP A 24 -5.34 -24.56 18.22
CA ASP A 24 -6.33 -25.68 18.18
C ASP A 24 -7.66 -25.49 17.41
N ALA A 25 -7.61 -24.87 16.22
CA ALA A 25 -8.55 -25.18 15.13
C ALA A 25 -7.80 -25.76 13.92
N LEU A 26 -8.05 -27.03 13.64
CA LEU A 26 -7.26 -27.92 12.80
C LEU A 26 -7.47 -27.67 11.30
N LEU A 27 -6.36 -27.43 10.58
CA LEU A 27 -6.13 -27.64 9.14
C LEU A 27 -7.20 -27.10 8.16
N HIS A 28 -7.58 -25.83 8.29
CA HIS A 28 -7.69 -25.04 7.06
C HIS A 28 -6.29 -24.54 6.76
N GLU A 29 -5.82 -24.70 5.52
CA GLU A 29 -4.73 -23.86 5.02
C GLU A 29 -5.23 -22.42 5.18
N ASN A 30 -4.87 -21.77 6.28
CA ASN A 30 -5.33 -20.43 6.61
C ASN A 30 -4.56 -19.47 5.72
N VAL A 31 -5.02 -19.35 4.48
CA VAL A 31 -4.56 -18.36 3.50
C VAL A 31 -4.53 -17.00 4.19
N PRO A 32 -3.34 -16.36 4.36
CA PRO A 32 -3.24 -15.04 4.96
C PRO A 32 -4.15 -14.04 4.24
N ARG A 33 -4.95 -13.32 5.03
CA ARG A 33 -5.88 -12.30 4.54
C ARG A 33 -5.33 -10.91 4.82
N VAL A 34 -5.19 -10.10 3.78
CA VAL A 34 -4.59 -8.77 3.85
C VAL A 34 -5.58 -7.74 3.31
N ALA A 35 -5.98 -6.80 4.18
CA ALA A 35 -6.76 -5.63 3.79
C ALA A 35 -5.83 -4.43 3.57
N ILE A 36 -5.89 -3.83 2.38
CA ILE A 36 -5.15 -2.61 2.02
C ILE A 36 -6.15 -1.47 1.90
N VAL A 37 -5.98 -0.41 2.69
CA VAL A 37 -6.85 0.77 2.65
C VAL A 37 -6.22 1.87 1.80
N GLY A 38 -6.86 2.16 0.68
CA GLY A 38 -6.51 3.17 -0.31
C GLY A 38 -5.81 2.58 -1.53
N ALA A 39 -6.41 2.71 -2.71
CA ALA A 39 -5.83 2.28 -4.00
C ALA A 39 -5.02 3.40 -4.68
N GLY A 40 -4.27 4.18 -3.90
CA GLY A 40 -3.27 5.10 -4.43
C GLY A 40 -1.97 4.39 -4.80
N ALA A 41 -0.96 5.14 -5.26
CA ALA A 41 0.35 4.58 -5.62
C ALA A 41 0.94 3.64 -4.54
N GLY A 42 0.81 3.99 -3.25
CA GLY A 42 1.29 3.16 -2.14
C GLY A 42 0.50 1.84 -1.97
N GLY A 43 -0.82 1.89 -1.95
CA GLY A 43 -1.65 0.69 -1.78
C GLY A 43 -1.58 -0.25 -2.98
N CYS A 44 -1.56 0.30 -4.20
CA CYS A 44 -1.33 -0.49 -5.40
C CYS A 44 0.06 -1.14 -5.40
N SER A 45 1.10 -0.41 -4.96
CA SER A 45 2.45 -0.97 -4.80
C SER A 45 2.47 -2.11 -3.78
N ALA A 46 1.83 -1.92 -2.63
CA ALA A 46 1.75 -2.94 -1.58
C ALA A 46 1.06 -4.20 -2.10
N ALA A 47 -0.09 -4.06 -2.76
CA ALA A 47 -0.82 -5.18 -3.34
C ALA A 47 0.04 -5.94 -4.38
N TYR A 48 0.69 -5.20 -5.28
CA TYR A 48 1.55 -5.77 -6.30
C TYR A 48 2.73 -6.55 -5.70
N PHE A 49 3.49 -5.95 -4.78
CA PHE A 49 4.67 -6.59 -4.21
C PHE A 49 4.32 -7.73 -3.25
N LEU A 50 3.21 -7.63 -2.51
CA LEU A 50 2.69 -8.75 -1.73
C LEU A 50 2.35 -9.94 -2.62
N ARG A 51 1.66 -9.74 -3.75
CA ARG A 51 1.40 -10.81 -4.71
C ARG A 51 2.70 -11.35 -5.34
N LYS A 52 3.61 -10.45 -5.74
CA LYS A 52 4.86 -10.81 -6.44
C LYS A 52 5.80 -11.66 -5.59
N PHE A 53 5.97 -11.31 -4.31
CA PHE A 53 6.92 -11.97 -3.43
C PHE A 53 6.27 -12.95 -2.45
N GLY A 54 5.00 -12.73 -2.12
CA GLY A 54 4.20 -13.60 -1.24
C GLY A 54 3.53 -14.77 -1.94
N GLY A 55 3.53 -14.80 -3.28
CA GLY A 55 2.94 -15.89 -4.04
C GLY A 55 1.40 -15.84 -4.07
N ASN A 56 0.79 -16.96 -4.47
CA ASN A 56 -0.65 -17.01 -4.73
C ASN A 56 -1.51 -17.40 -3.54
N GLU A 57 -0.89 -17.86 -2.47
CA GLU A 57 -1.52 -18.34 -1.24
C GLU A 57 -1.83 -17.17 -0.30
N MET A 58 -2.33 -16.06 -0.83
CA MET A 58 -2.77 -14.90 -0.05
C MET A 58 -4.07 -14.33 -0.63
N ASP A 59 -4.99 -13.98 0.25
CA ASP A 59 -6.21 -13.25 -0.05
C ASP A 59 -5.94 -11.76 0.19
N ILE A 60 -5.86 -10.98 -0.89
CA ILE A 60 -5.50 -9.56 -0.85
C ILE A 60 -6.70 -8.75 -1.34
N GLU A 61 -7.26 -7.94 -0.47
CA GLU A 61 -8.37 -7.05 -0.79
C GLU A 61 -7.95 -5.58 -0.64
N VAL A 62 -8.22 -4.78 -1.66
CA VAL A 62 -7.89 -3.35 -1.68
C VAL A 62 -9.18 -2.54 -1.62
N PHE A 63 -9.33 -1.74 -0.58
CA PHE A 63 -10.47 -0.86 -0.38
C PHE A 63 -10.12 0.56 -0.79
N GLU A 64 -10.82 1.10 -1.78
CA GLU A 64 -10.69 2.50 -2.18
C GLU A 64 -12.03 3.21 -2.02
N ARG A 65 -11.98 4.41 -1.45
CA ARG A 65 -13.18 5.21 -1.20
C ARG A 65 -13.79 5.70 -2.52
N THR A 66 -12.95 5.99 -3.50
CA THR A 66 -13.38 6.51 -4.80
C THR A 66 -13.60 5.38 -5.80
N ALA A 67 -14.34 5.67 -6.88
CA ALA A 67 -14.61 4.68 -7.92
C ALA A 67 -13.38 4.37 -8.82
N VAL A 68 -12.26 5.07 -8.62
CA VAL A 68 -11.10 5.02 -9.52
C VAL A 68 -9.82 4.91 -8.68
N ALA A 69 -8.99 3.92 -8.99
CA ALA A 69 -7.67 3.79 -8.39
C ALA A 69 -6.69 4.86 -8.90
N GLY A 70 -5.58 5.06 -8.19
CA GLY A 70 -4.51 6.00 -8.54
C GLY A 70 -4.29 7.09 -7.50
N GLY A 71 -5.33 7.46 -6.75
CA GLY A 71 -5.26 8.46 -5.68
C GLY A 71 -4.77 9.81 -6.21
N ARG A 72 -3.53 10.19 -5.89
CA ARG A 72 -2.89 11.44 -6.34
C ARG A 72 -2.19 11.32 -7.70
N VAL A 73 -2.21 10.16 -8.34
CA VAL A 73 -1.76 9.96 -9.74
C VAL A 73 -3.03 9.82 -10.56
N ARG A 74 -3.34 10.83 -11.39
CA ARG A 74 -4.62 10.90 -12.09
C ARG A 74 -4.50 11.68 -13.40
N SER A 75 -4.79 11.00 -14.48
CA SER A 75 -4.94 11.59 -15.81
C SER A 75 -6.43 11.73 -16.14
N MET A 76 -6.82 12.85 -16.74
CA MET A 76 -8.20 13.04 -17.23
C MET A 76 -8.19 13.60 -18.65
N LEU A 77 -9.20 13.23 -19.44
CA LEU A 77 -9.40 13.77 -20.78
C LEU A 77 -10.02 15.17 -20.67
N ILE A 78 -9.27 16.19 -21.06
CA ILE A 78 -9.68 17.60 -21.08
C ILE A 78 -9.46 18.12 -22.50
N SER A 79 -10.51 18.64 -23.13
CA SER A 79 -10.43 19.20 -24.50
C SER A 79 -9.84 18.26 -25.56
N GLY A 80 -10.04 16.94 -25.40
CA GLY A 80 -9.52 15.93 -26.31
C GLY A 80 -8.10 15.45 -26.01
N GLU A 81 -7.45 15.98 -24.97
CA GLU A 81 -6.10 15.57 -24.56
C GLU A 81 -6.08 15.03 -23.12
N TYR A 82 -5.28 13.99 -22.87
CA TYR A 82 -5.07 13.51 -21.51
C TYR A 82 -4.14 14.46 -20.76
N THR A 83 -4.65 15.05 -19.69
CA THR A 83 -3.93 15.96 -18.81
C THR A 83 -3.68 15.31 -17.47
N GLU A 84 -2.43 15.37 -17.00
CA GLU A 84 -2.04 14.92 -15.66
C GLU A 84 -2.47 15.95 -14.60
N LEU A 85 -3.27 15.52 -13.63
CA LEU A 85 -3.78 16.37 -12.54
C LEU A 85 -3.02 16.16 -11.23
N GLY A 86 -2.03 15.26 -11.24
CA GLY A 86 -1.29 14.88 -10.05
C GLY A 86 0.11 14.42 -10.40
N GLY A 87 0.53 13.26 -9.88
CA GLY A 87 1.85 12.71 -10.16
C GLY A 87 2.05 12.48 -11.67
N SER A 88 2.96 13.25 -12.28
CA SER A 88 3.21 13.25 -13.72
C SER A 88 4.60 12.72 -14.09
N ILE A 89 5.52 12.63 -13.12
CA ILE A 89 6.91 12.24 -13.35
C ILE A 89 7.38 11.35 -12.19
N TYR A 90 8.13 10.30 -12.51
CA TYR A 90 8.94 9.56 -11.56
C TYR A 90 10.39 9.50 -12.07
N HIS A 91 11.35 9.39 -11.15
CA HIS A 91 12.76 9.26 -11.52
C HIS A 91 13.13 7.78 -11.66
N LYS A 92 13.84 7.41 -12.74
CA LYS A 92 14.22 6.01 -13.02
C LYS A 92 15.03 5.33 -11.91
N GLU A 93 15.77 6.11 -11.12
CA GLU A 93 16.55 5.60 -9.98
C GLU A 93 15.67 5.15 -8.80
N ASN A 94 14.39 5.52 -8.78
CA ASN A 94 13.43 4.91 -7.87
C ASN A 94 13.16 3.49 -8.35
N ARG A 95 13.98 2.54 -7.90
CA ARG A 95 13.90 1.13 -8.29
C ARG A 95 12.53 0.52 -7.98
N ILE A 96 11.95 0.85 -6.83
CA ILE A 96 10.63 0.33 -6.42
C ILE A 96 9.55 0.78 -7.41
N PHE A 97 9.52 2.07 -7.76
CA PHE A 97 8.53 2.57 -8.71
C PHE A 97 8.81 2.08 -10.13
N SER A 98 10.08 2.00 -10.51
CA SER A 98 10.54 1.44 -11.79
C SER A 98 10.20 -0.04 -11.97
N ASP A 99 10.10 -0.81 -10.89
CA ASP A 99 9.68 -2.22 -10.91
C ASP A 99 8.15 -2.38 -10.90
N LEU A 100 7.42 -1.35 -10.46
CA LEU A 100 5.96 -1.32 -10.46
C LEU A 100 5.38 -1.01 -11.85
N VAL A 101 6.05 -0.14 -12.62
CA VAL A 101 5.58 0.30 -13.95
C VAL A 101 6.07 -0.58 -15.11
N ARG A 102 6.85 -1.63 -14.81
CA ARG A 102 7.36 -2.60 -15.79
C ARG A 102 6.55 -3.87 -15.76
#